data_AF-A0AAD9BJ87-F1
#
_entry.id   AF-A0AAD9BJ87-F1
#
_cell.length_a   1.000
_cell.length_b   1.000
_cell.length_c   1.000
_cell.angle_alpha   90.00
_cell.angle_beta   90.00
_cell.angle_gamma   90.00
#
_symmetry.space_group_name_H-M   'P 1'
#
loop_
_entity.id
_entity.type
_entity.pdbx_description
1 polymer ?
#
loop_
_entity_poly.entity_id
_entity_poly.type
_entity_poly.pdbx_seq_one_letter_code
_entity_poly.pdbx_strand_id
1 'polypeptide(L)'
;MDGESDSDVEELVPKNNSTSVVWNYFGFYTTDTDQTNVICKICKKENVKATDGNTSGLRDHLKRKHQKEYAEFGLLMKRLANGGKT
;
A
#
# COMPACT_ATOMS: atom_id res chain seq x y z
N MET A 1 -1.37 33.34 -5.68
CA MET A 1 -1.66 32.72 -4.38
C MET A 1 -1.91 31.27 -4.67
N ASP A 2 -0.81 30.53 -4.75
CA ASP A 2 -0.76 29.12 -5.07
C ASP A 2 -1.33 28.39 -3.86
N GLY A 3 -2.63 28.10 -3.94
CA GLY A 3 -3.34 27.31 -2.95
C GLY A 3 -2.83 25.88 -3.01
N GLU A 4 -1.79 25.63 -2.23
CA GLU A 4 -1.31 24.29 -1.89
C GLU A 4 -2.47 23.54 -1.22
N SER A 5 -3.21 22.78 -2.04
CA SER A 5 -4.25 21.88 -1.58
C SER A 5 -3.55 20.65 -0.99
N ASP A 6 -2.96 20.82 0.19
CA ASP A 6 -2.49 19.72 1.04
C ASP A 6 -3.69 18.81 1.30
N SER A 7 -3.73 17.73 0.53
CA SER A 7 -4.89 16.86 0.46
C SER A 7 -4.76 15.88 1.61
N ASP A 8 -5.23 16.29 2.79
CA ASP A 8 -5.56 15.47 3.96
C ASP A 8 -4.92 14.07 3.90
N VAL A 9 -3.59 14.04 4.12
CA VAL A 9 -2.83 12.80 4.19
C VAL A 9 -3.17 12.17 5.52
N GLU A 10 -4.30 11.46 5.56
CA GLU A 10 -4.62 10.57 6.67
C GLU A 10 -3.39 9.67 6.88
N GLU A 11 -2.79 9.82 8.07
CA GLU A 11 -1.48 9.30 8.41
C GLU A 11 -1.58 7.78 8.56
N LEU A 12 -1.56 7.08 7.42
CA LEU A 12 -1.69 5.63 7.36
C LEU A 12 -0.32 4.99 7.58
N VAL A 13 -0.20 4.21 8.65
CA VAL A 13 1.02 3.52 9.04
C VAL A 13 1.15 2.18 8.30
N PRO A 14 2.36 1.80 7.85
CA PRO A 14 2.59 0.49 7.25
C PRO A 14 2.53 -0.63 8.31
N LYS A 15 2.41 -1.88 7.87
CA LYS A 15 2.42 -3.05 8.77
C LYS A 15 3.74 -3.11 9.55
N ASN A 16 3.66 -3.32 10.86
CA ASN A 16 4.84 -3.52 11.68
C ASN A 16 5.57 -4.81 11.22
N ASN A 17 6.90 -4.76 11.06
CA ASN A 17 7.75 -5.87 10.59
C ASN A 17 7.53 -6.34 9.15
N SER A 18 7.11 -5.48 8.23
CA SER A 18 7.03 -5.84 6.80
C SER A 18 7.91 -4.95 5.94
N THR A 19 8.85 -5.57 5.22
CA THR A 19 9.71 -4.91 4.21
C THR A 19 9.08 -4.92 2.81
N SER A 20 7.88 -5.48 2.67
CA SER A 20 7.18 -5.60 1.39
C SER A 20 6.79 -4.24 0.84
N VAL A 21 7.18 -3.97 -0.41
CA VAL A 21 6.85 -2.74 -1.15
C VAL A 21 5.37 -2.41 -1.19
N VAL A 22 4.51 -3.42 -1.09
CA VAL A 22 3.06 -3.26 -1.18
C VAL A 22 2.54 -2.28 -0.13
N TRP A 23 3.18 -2.20 1.05
CA TRP A 23 2.81 -1.26 2.12
C TRP A 23 3.14 0.22 1.82
N ASN A 24 3.78 0.52 0.68
CA ASN A 24 3.85 1.91 0.20
C ASN A 24 2.49 2.39 -0.33
N TYR A 25 1.64 1.46 -0.79
CA TYR A 25 0.34 1.76 -1.39
C TYR A 25 -0.83 1.48 -0.44
N PHE A 26 -0.58 0.77 0.66
CA PHE A 26 -1.57 0.39 1.65
C PHE A 26 -1.04 0.65 3.05
N GLY A 27 -1.93 0.97 3.97
CA GLY A 27 -1.58 1.16 5.37
C GLY A 27 -2.77 0.91 6.29
N PHE A 28 -2.57 1.21 7.55
CA PHE A 28 -3.55 1.07 8.62
C PHE A 28 -3.76 2.43 9.25
N TYR A 29 -4.94 2.67 9.82
CA TYR A 29 -5.12 3.81 10.69
C TYR A 29 -4.23 3.67 11.91
N THR A 30 -3.65 4.79 12.36
CA THR A 30 -2.92 4.84 13.63
C THR A 30 -3.80 4.46 14.82
N THR A 31 -5.11 4.65 14.69
CA THR A 31 -6.12 4.23 15.66
C THR A 31 -6.43 2.72 15.62
N ASP A 32 -6.10 2.02 14.53
CA ASP A 32 -6.31 0.58 14.37
C ASP A 32 -5.06 -0.18 14.87
N THR A 33 -4.96 -0.32 16.20
CA THR A 33 -3.84 -1.02 16.86
C THR A 33 -3.71 -2.48 16.42
N ASP A 34 -4.82 -3.11 16.08
CA ASP A 34 -4.87 -4.51 15.68
C ASP A 34 -4.43 -4.73 14.22
N GLN A 35 -4.22 -3.67 13.43
CA GLN A 35 -3.86 -3.72 12.01
C GLN A 35 -4.75 -4.69 11.22
N THR A 36 -6.03 -4.67 11.52
CA THR A 36 -7.06 -5.55 10.92
C THR A 36 -7.63 -4.95 9.65
N ASN A 37 -7.71 -3.62 9.61
CA ASN A 37 -8.32 -2.89 8.51
C ASN A 37 -7.26 -2.33 7.57
N VAL A 38 -6.96 -3.07 6.50
CA VAL A 38 -6.09 -2.58 5.43
C VAL A 38 -6.81 -1.50 4.63
N ILE A 39 -6.20 -0.31 4.55
CA ILE A 39 -6.69 0.83 3.79
C ILE A 39 -5.77 1.08 2.60
N CYS A 40 -6.37 1.31 1.43
CA CYS A 40 -5.63 1.73 0.25
C CYS A 40 -5.36 3.24 0.29
N LYS A 41 -4.09 3.66 0.23
CA LYS A 41 -3.71 5.08 0.27
C LYS A 41 -4.14 5.87 -0.98
N ILE A 42 -4.41 5.17 -2.08
CA ILE A 42 -4.72 5.78 -3.38
C ILE A 42 -6.22 6.11 -3.51
N CYS A 43 -7.09 5.16 -3.16
CA CYS A 43 -8.54 5.36 -3.21
C CYS A 43 -9.18 5.58 -1.84
N LYS A 44 -8.39 5.61 -0.76
CA LYS A 44 -8.85 5.68 0.64
C LYS A 44 -9.92 4.64 0.97
N LYS A 45 -9.88 3.50 0.26
CA LYS A 45 -10.88 2.44 0.45
C LYS A 45 -10.47 1.56 1.61
N GLU A 46 -11.31 1.59 2.64
CA GLU A 46 -11.27 0.71 3.79
C GLU A 46 -11.65 -0.74 3.42
N ASN A 47 -11.19 -1.70 4.22
CA ASN A 47 -11.54 -3.12 4.10
C ASN A 47 -11.02 -3.83 2.83
N VAL A 48 -9.77 -3.56 2.43
CA VAL A 48 -9.12 -4.39 1.40
C VAL A 48 -8.91 -5.78 1.99
N LYS A 49 -9.81 -6.72 1.69
CA LYS A 49 -9.79 -8.10 2.20
C LYS A 49 -8.49 -8.79 1.80
N ALA A 50 -7.52 -8.80 2.71
CA ALA A 50 -6.43 -9.77 2.70
C ALA A 50 -7.01 -11.08 3.24
N THR A 51 -7.75 -11.82 2.41
CA THR A 51 -8.15 -13.19 2.76
C THR A 51 -6.87 -13.97 3.09
N ASP A 52 -6.77 -14.46 4.32
CA ASP A 52 -5.71 -15.36 4.77
C ASP A 52 -4.29 -14.77 4.88
N GLY A 53 -4.16 -13.55 5.41
CA GLY A 53 -2.85 -13.03 5.86
C GLY A 53 -1.83 -12.80 4.74
N ASN A 54 -2.25 -12.88 3.47
CA ASN A 54 -1.36 -12.73 2.33
C ASN A 54 -1.65 -11.44 1.53
N THR A 55 -0.59 -10.92 0.91
CA THR A 55 -0.63 -9.68 0.11
C THR A 55 -1.32 -9.84 -1.25
N SER A 56 -1.84 -11.03 -1.55
CA SER A 56 -2.51 -11.34 -2.82
C SER A 56 -3.77 -10.48 -3.04
N GLY A 57 -4.57 -10.24 -2.00
CA GLY A 57 -5.74 -9.35 -2.09
C GLY A 57 -5.36 -7.89 -2.37
N LEU A 58 -4.25 -7.43 -1.81
CA LEU A 58 -3.71 -6.09 -2.04
C LEU A 58 -3.25 -5.94 -3.51
N ARG A 59 -2.58 -6.95 -4.05
CA ARG A 59 -2.15 -6.94 -5.46
C ARG A 59 -3.32 -6.97 -6.43
N ASP A 60 -4.36 -7.77 -6.18
CA ASP A 60 -5.55 -7.81 -7.03
C ASP A 60 -6.28 -6.46 -7.01
N HIS A 61 -6.41 -5.84 -5.83
CA HIS A 61 -6.95 -4.48 -5.70
C HIS A 61 -6.17 -3.49 -6.55
N LEU A 62 -4.83 -3.46 -6.43
CA LEU A 62 -4.00 -2.58 -7.27
C LEU A 62 -4.22 -2.89 -8.74
N LYS A 63 -4.18 -4.15 -9.15
CA LYS A 63 -4.33 -4.53 -10.57
C LYS A 63 -5.67 -4.09 -11.15
N ARG A 64 -6.76 -4.20 -10.39
CA ARG A 64 -8.12 -3.93 -10.87
C ARG A 64 -8.55 -2.47 -10.73
N LYS A 65 -8.06 -1.77 -9.71
CA LYS A 65 -8.45 -0.38 -9.38
C LYS A 65 -7.38 0.65 -9.71
N HIS A 66 -6.11 0.24 -9.66
CA HIS A 66 -4.93 1.11 -9.71
C HIS A 66 -3.87 0.53 -10.65
N GLN A 67 -4.23 0.33 -11.92
CA GLN A 67 -3.38 -0.38 -12.87
C GLN A 67 -2.02 0.31 -13.07
N LYS A 68 -1.98 1.65 -12.94
CA LYS A 68 -0.76 2.46 -12.98
C LYS A 68 0.14 2.17 -11.77
N GLU A 69 -0.39 2.26 -10.56
CA GLU A 69 0.36 1.97 -9.34
C GLU A 69 0.75 0.48 -9.25
N TYR A 70 -0.04 -0.43 -9.81
CA TYR A 70 0.33 -1.84 -9.97
C TYR A 70 1.56 -2.02 -10.88
N ALA A 71 1.63 -1.28 -11.99
CA ALA A 71 2.78 -1.30 -12.88
C ALA A 71 4.03 -0.77 -12.14
N GLU A 72 3.90 0.34 -11.40
CA GLU A 72 4.99 0.89 -10.58
C GLU A 72 5.44 -0.08 -9.47
N PHE A 73 4.49 -0.70 -8.76
CA PHE A 73 4.76 -1.75 -7.79
C PHE A 73 5.58 -2.88 -8.41
N GLY A 74 5.21 -3.32 -9.63
CA GLY A 74 5.95 -4.33 -10.38
C GLY A 74 7.38 -3.90 -10.75
N LEU A 75 7.58 -2.63 -11.09
CA LEU A 75 8.92 -2.08 -11.36
C LEU A 75 9.77 -1.98 -10.09
N LEU A 76 9.17 -1.55 -8.98
CA LEU A 76 9.86 -1.42 -7.70
C LEU A 76 10.25 -2.79 -7.12
N MET A 77 9.36 -3.79 -7.23
CA MET A 77 9.69 -5.19 -6.92
C MET A 77 10.85 -5.73 -7.77
N LYS A 78 10.86 -5.44 -9.08
CA LYS A 78 11.99 -5.81 -9.95
C LYS A 78 13.28 -5.12 -9.52
N ARG A 79 13.24 -3.85 -9.13
CA ARG A 79 14.42 -3.12 -8.63
C ARG A 79 14.98 -3.76 -7.37
N LEU A 80 14.13 -4.12 -6.41
CA LEU A 80 14.57 -4.79 -5.19
C LEU A 80 15.16 -6.18 -5.46
N ALA A 81 14.56 -6.96 -6.37
CA ALA A 81 15.09 -8.27 -6.76
C ALA A 81 16.48 -8.19 -7.42
N ASN A 82 16.81 -7.07 -8.05
CA ASN A 82 18.11 -6.88 -8.70
C ASN A 82 19.24 -6.48 -7.73
N GLY A 83 18.91 -5.96 -6.53
CA GLY A 83 19.86 -5.51 -5.51
C GLY A 83 20.41 -6.59 -4.57
N GLY A 84 19.97 -7.84 -4.68
CA GLY A 84 20.41 -8.96 -3.82
C GLY A 84 21.57 -9.78 -4.39
N LYS A 85 22.67 -9.13 -4.81
CA LYS A 85 23.92 -9.82 -5.17
C LYS A 85 25.15 -8.97 -4.92
N THR A 86 25.64 -8.99 -3.69
CA THR A 86 27.07 -8.89 -3.34
C THR A 86 27.25 -9.59 -2.00
#